data_AF-A0A429ZPX6-F1
#
_entry.id   AF-A0A429ZPX6-F1
#
_cell.length_a   1.000
_cell.length_b   1.000
_cell.length_c   1.000
_cell.angle_alpha   90.00
_cell.angle_beta   90.00
_cell.angle_gamma   90.00
#
_symmetry.space_group_name_H-M   'P 1'
#
loop_
_entity.id
_entity.type
_entity.pdbx_description
1 polymer ?
#
loop_
_entity_poly.entity_id
_entity_poly.type
_entity_poly.pdbx_seq_one_letter_code
_entity_poly.pdbx_strand_id
1 'polypeptide(L)'
;MLGKIVKQQKILVINHIKLIFFLISVSMVLGLTSSFKIKLSHELNIALFNRIFNRYTFCFIVFPVQIISVLSIFQIRLHDIYACQKKRIIVYQMIATSIFVVGGFYLLANVSIVAFNLGISGIWLFNYLPPFSYFLAMISGGTVSLTYCLVSLLLVLLTDNKTLAFVVTFVFNLTMFILSVNNSFKLFYSFTNMISVIENLANLLLLLALIGGLFIIIENIVNKKEFL
;
A
#
# COMPACT_ATOMS: atom_id res chain seq x y z
N MET A 1 12.51 9.22 -32.95
CA MET A 1 12.48 8.20 -31.88
C MET A 1 11.51 8.53 -30.75
N LEU A 2 11.49 9.77 -30.22
CA LEU A 2 10.55 10.23 -29.19
C LEU A 2 9.07 9.86 -29.43
N GLY A 3 8.58 9.97 -30.67
CA GLY A 3 7.18 9.63 -30.99
C GLY A 3 6.81 8.15 -30.79
N LYS A 4 7.75 7.22 -30.98
CA LYS A 4 7.53 5.78 -30.69
C LYS A 4 7.53 5.51 -29.19
N ILE A 5 8.32 6.25 -28.43
CA ILE A 5 8.48 6.11 -26.97
C ILE A 5 7.25 6.65 -26.23
N VAL A 6 6.73 7.81 -26.65
CA VAL A 6 5.45 8.36 -26.12
C VAL A 6 4.29 7.43 -26.46
N LYS A 7 4.29 6.81 -27.64
CA LYS A 7 3.31 5.78 -28.01
C LYS A 7 3.40 4.56 -27.09
N GLN A 8 4.61 4.07 -26.80
CA GLN A 8 4.81 2.92 -25.91
C GLN A 8 4.42 3.22 -24.47
N GLN A 9 4.75 4.40 -23.93
CA GLN A 9 4.29 4.83 -22.60
C GLN A 9 2.76 4.96 -22.55
N LYS A 10 2.11 5.53 -23.57
CA LYS A 10 0.64 5.56 -23.65
C LYS A 10 0.03 4.16 -23.70
N ILE A 11 0.60 3.24 -24.46
CA ILE A 11 0.12 1.85 -24.55
C ILE A 11 0.25 1.14 -23.20
N LEU A 12 1.37 1.30 -22.50
CA LEU A 12 1.58 0.75 -21.15
C LEU A 12 0.57 1.31 -20.14
N VAL A 13 0.37 2.64 -20.13
CA VAL A 13 -0.62 3.29 -19.25
C VAL A 13 -2.03 2.84 -19.57
N ILE A 14 -2.40 2.72 -20.85
CA ILE A 14 -3.71 2.21 -21.28
C ILE A 14 -3.88 0.75 -20.85
N ASN A 15 -2.85 -0.09 -20.97
CA ASN A 15 -2.89 -1.48 -20.54
C ASN A 15 -3.00 -1.59 -19.01
N HIS A 16 -2.32 -0.74 -18.25
CA HIS A 16 -2.48 -0.67 -16.79
C HIS A 16 -3.88 -0.21 -16.38
N ILE A 17 -4.46 0.78 -17.07
CA ILE A 17 -5.85 1.22 -16.85
C ILE A 17 -6.84 0.10 -17.20
N LYS A 18 -6.64 -0.61 -18.31
CA LYS A 18 -7.46 -1.77 -18.69
C LYS A 18 -7.35 -2.92 -17.68
N LEU A 19 -6.15 -3.19 -17.17
CA LEU A 19 -5.92 -4.16 -16.11
C LEU A 19 -6.65 -3.76 -14.82
N ILE A 20 -6.61 -2.47 -14.45
CA ILE A 20 -7.38 -1.94 -13.31
C ILE A 20 -8.87 -2.14 -13.54
N PHE A 21 -9.40 -1.78 -14.72
CA PHE A 21 -10.81 -1.93 -15.04
C PHE A 21 -11.25 -3.40 -15.02
N PHE A 22 -10.40 -4.29 -15.52
CA PHE A 22 -10.61 -5.74 -15.48
C PHE A 22 -10.56 -6.30 -14.04
N LEU A 23 -9.62 -5.84 -13.22
CA LEU A 23 -9.53 -6.27 -11.83
C LEU A 23 -10.72 -5.74 -11.00
N ILE A 24 -11.17 -4.50 -11.26
CA ILE A 24 -12.40 -3.94 -10.68
C ILE A 24 -13.60 -4.79 -11.07
N SER A 25 -13.76 -5.15 -12.35
CA SER A 25 -14.91 -5.95 -12.80
C SER A 25 -14.90 -7.38 -12.22
N VAL A 26 -13.74 -8.04 -12.18
CA VAL A 26 -13.59 -9.36 -11.54
C VAL A 26 -13.92 -9.29 -10.04
N SER A 27 -13.45 -8.25 -9.35
CA SER A 27 -13.74 -8.06 -7.92
C SER A 27 -15.22 -7.73 -7.65
N MET A 28 -15.89 -7.02 -8.56
CA MET A 28 -17.35 -6.78 -8.50
C MET A 28 -18.14 -8.09 -8.65
N VAL A 29 -17.76 -8.95 -9.61
CA VAL A 29 -18.44 -10.24 -9.83
C VAL A 29 -18.24 -11.19 -8.64
N LEU A 30 -17.03 -11.25 -8.08
CA LEU A 30 -16.73 -12.02 -6.87
C LEU A 30 -17.47 -11.46 -5.64
N GLY A 31 -17.59 -10.13 -5.54
CA GLY A 31 -18.38 -9.48 -4.50
C GLY A 31 -19.87 -9.81 -4.61
N LEU A 32 -20.45 -9.72 -5.81
CA LEU A 32 -21.86 -10.03 -6.07
C LEU A 32 -22.22 -11.49 -5.79
N THR A 33 -21.32 -12.43 -6.12
CA THR A 33 -21.55 -13.87 -5.84
C THR A 33 -21.51 -14.22 -4.35
N SER A 34 -20.84 -13.39 -3.52
CA SER A 34 -20.81 -13.56 -2.06
C SER A 34 -22.03 -12.97 -1.31
N SER A 35 -22.95 -12.29 -2.01
CA SER A 35 -24.09 -11.54 -1.44
C SER A 35 -25.29 -12.37 -0.97
N PHE A 36 -25.16 -13.70 -0.84
CA PHE A 36 -26.27 -14.53 -0.37
C PHE A 36 -26.43 -14.42 1.15
N LYS A 37 -27.25 -13.44 1.57
CA LYS A 37 -27.92 -13.22 2.87
C LYS A 37 -27.33 -13.96 4.08
N ILE A 38 -26.45 -13.28 4.82
CA ILE A 38 -26.14 -13.64 6.21
C ILE A 38 -26.28 -12.39 7.07
N LYS A 39 -27.25 -12.35 7.99
CA LYS A 39 -27.31 -11.32 9.05
C LYS A 39 -26.15 -11.58 10.01
N LEU A 40 -25.15 -10.69 10.07
CA LEU A 40 -24.01 -10.84 10.98
C LEU A 40 -24.27 -10.18 12.34
N SER A 41 -23.99 -10.91 13.42
CA SER A 41 -23.94 -10.39 14.79
C SER A 41 -22.65 -9.58 15.04
N HIS A 42 -22.65 -8.76 16.09
CA HIS A 42 -21.51 -7.89 16.45
C HIS A 42 -20.22 -8.68 16.74
N GLU A 43 -20.33 -9.89 17.28
CA GLU A 43 -19.21 -10.81 17.52
C GLU A 43 -18.62 -11.36 16.22
N LEU A 44 -19.46 -11.63 15.23
CA LEU A 44 -19.06 -12.12 13.92
C LEU A 44 -18.28 -11.04 13.15
N ASN A 45 -18.62 -9.77 13.35
CA ASN A 45 -17.84 -8.64 12.82
C ASN A 45 -16.42 -8.59 13.43
N ILE A 46 -16.28 -8.73 14.75
CA ILE A 46 -14.96 -8.74 15.40
C ILE A 46 -14.12 -9.93 14.91
N ALA A 47 -14.74 -11.10 14.76
CA ALA A 47 -14.07 -12.29 14.22
C ALA A 47 -13.61 -12.08 12.77
N LEU A 48 -14.43 -11.44 11.92
CA LEU A 48 -14.06 -11.09 10.56
C LEU A 48 -12.92 -10.05 10.52
N PHE A 49 -12.98 -9.01 11.37
CA PHE A 49 -11.89 -8.03 11.47
C PHE A 49 -10.57 -8.72 11.78
N ASN A 50 -10.53 -9.57 12.81
CA ASN A 50 -9.31 -10.28 13.22
C ASN A 50 -8.81 -11.25 12.13
N ARG A 51 -9.71 -11.79 11.32
CA ARG A 51 -9.34 -12.67 10.20
C ARG A 51 -8.76 -11.89 9.01
N ILE A 52 -9.33 -10.73 8.69
CA ILE A 52 -8.87 -9.86 7.60
C ILE A 52 -7.56 -9.16 8.00
N PHE A 53 -7.53 -8.54 9.19
CA PHE A 53 -6.40 -7.79 9.72
C PHE A 53 -5.48 -8.64 10.59
N ASN A 54 -5.16 -9.84 10.13
CA ASN A 54 -4.25 -10.70 10.83
C ASN A 54 -2.79 -10.21 10.70
N ARG A 55 -2.12 -9.88 11.82
CA ARG A 55 -0.72 -9.41 11.81
C ARG A 55 0.23 -10.34 11.05
N TYR A 56 0.01 -11.65 11.13
CA TYR A 56 0.86 -12.63 10.46
C TYR A 56 0.72 -12.57 8.93
N THR A 57 -0.50 -12.39 8.40
CA THR A 57 -0.70 -12.29 6.95
C THR A 57 -0.07 -11.01 6.41
N PHE A 58 -0.16 -9.90 7.14
CA PHE A 58 0.48 -8.65 6.76
C PHE A 58 2.01 -8.76 6.76
N CYS A 59 2.58 -9.34 7.83
CA CYS A 59 4.02 -9.47 7.99
C CYS A 59 4.67 -10.35 6.91
N PHE A 60 4.10 -11.52 6.65
CA PHE A 60 4.73 -12.54 5.80
C PHE A 60 4.25 -12.56 4.35
N ILE A 61 3.08 -12.00 4.06
CA ILE A 61 2.48 -12.06 2.72
C ILE A 61 2.31 -10.66 2.13
N VAL A 62 1.51 -9.81 2.76
CA VAL A 62 1.09 -8.54 2.13
C VAL A 62 2.26 -7.58 1.95
N PHE A 63 2.99 -7.24 3.02
CA PHE A 63 4.10 -6.29 2.90
C PHE A 63 5.24 -6.83 2.02
N PRO A 64 5.71 -8.08 2.14
CA PRO A 64 6.76 -8.61 1.26
C PRO A 64 6.36 -8.58 -0.21
N VAL A 65 5.13 -8.98 -0.56
CA VAL A 65 4.64 -8.96 -1.94
C VAL A 65 4.60 -7.53 -2.49
N GLN A 66 4.15 -6.56 -1.70
CA GLN A 66 4.11 -5.15 -2.12
C GLN A 66 5.52 -4.57 -2.32
N ILE A 67 6.45 -4.86 -1.39
CA ILE A 67 7.85 -4.42 -1.51
C ILE A 67 8.47 -5.02 -2.78
N ILE A 68 8.32 -6.33 -3.02
CA ILE A 68 8.83 -7.01 -4.23
C ILE A 68 8.21 -6.39 -5.49
N SER A 69 6.90 -6.13 -5.47
CA SER A 69 6.20 -5.51 -6.59
C SER A 69 6.76 -4.13 -6.91
N VAL A 70 6.94 -3.27 -5.91
CA VAL A 70 7.56 -1.95 -6.08
C VAL A 70 8.99 -2.07 -6.62
N LEU A 71 9.81 -2.96 -6.04
CA LEU A 71 11.21 -3.15 -6.47
C LEU A 71 11.34 -3.73 -7.89
N SER A 72 10.38 -4.56 -8.32
CA SER A 72 10.34 -5.13 -9.66
C SER A 72 10.00 -4.09 -10.73
N ILE A 73 9.02 -3.23 -10.44
CA ILE A 73 8.56 -2.15 -11.33
C ILE A 73 9.56 -0.99 -11.33
N PHE A 74 10.20 -0.73 -10.19
CA PHE A 74 11.19 0.32 -10.06
C PHE A 74 12.41 0.01 -10.92
N GLN A 75 12.55 0.73 -12.01
CA GLN A 75 13.72 0.72 -12.86
C GLN A 75 14.07 2.18 -13.17
N ILE A 76 15.29 2.56 -12.83
CA ILE A 76 15.83 3.85 -13.24
C ILE A 76 16.13 3.72 -14.74
N ARG A 77 15.27 4.28 -15.58
CA ARG A 77 15.52 4.33 -17.02
C ARG A 77 16.48 5.47 -17.29
N LEU A 78 17.71 5.15 -17.70
CA LEU A 78 18.70 6.13 -18.17
C LEU A 78 18.10 7.10 -19.20
N HIS A 79 17.24 6.59 -20.08
CA HIS A 79 16.51 7.41 -21.05
C HIS A 79 15.61 8.49 -20.43
N ASP A 80 14.97 8.23 -19.28
CA ASP A 80 14.11 9.23 -18.59
C ASP A 80 14.97 10.33 -17.95
N ILE A 81 16.20 10.00 -17.52
CA ILE A 81 17.20 10.96 -17.04
C ILE A 81 17.68 11.86 -18.19
N TYR A 82 18.03 11.27 -19.33
CA TYR A 82 18.48 12.00 -20.53
C TYR A 82 17.37 12.84 -21.19
N ALA A 83 16.14 12.34 -21.23
CA ALA A 83 15.03 13.04 -21.87
C ALA A 83 14.48 14.22 -21.06
N CYS A 84 14.61 14.19 -19.73
CA CYS A 84 13.97 15.18 -18.86
C CYS A 84 14.90 16.19 -18.21
N GLN A 85 16.22 15.97 -18.18
CA GLN A 85 17.25 16.86 -17.61
C GLN A 85 17.00 17.35 -16.16
N LYS A 86 15.97 16.85 -15.46
CA LYS A 86 15.56 17.30 -14.12
C LYS A 86 15.44 16.11 -13.17
N LYS A 87 16.33 16.04 -12.18
CA LYS A 87 16.41 14.98 -11.16
C LYS A 87 15.10 14.79 -10.35
N ARG A 88 14.28 15.84 -10.22
CA ARG A 88 12.98 15.80 -9.53
C ARG A 88 11.97 14.81 -10.13
N ILE A 89 12.06 14.52 -11.43
CA ILE A 89 11.11 13.59 -12.08
C ILE A 89 11.34 12.16 -11.60
N ILE A 90 12.57 11.79 -11.24
CA ILE A 90 12.90 10.48 -10.66
C ILE A 90 12.17 10.32 -9.32
N VAL A 91 12.16 11.37 -8.49
CA VAL A 91 11.45 11.39 -7.19
C VAL A 91 9.96 11.20 -7.39
N TYR A 92 9.34 11.95 -8.30
CA TYR A 92 7.92 11.81 -8.60
C TYR A 92 7.56 10.42 -9.14
N GLN A 93 8.39 9.85 -9.99
CA GLN A 93 8.17 8.51 -10.53
C GLN A 93 8.24 7.43 -9.45
N MET A 94 9.19 7.52 -8.52
CA MET A 94 9.29 6.62 -7.37
C MET A 94 8.02 6.63 -6.53
N ILE A 95 7.56 7.83 -6.19
CA ILE A 95 6.40 8.03 -5.33
C ILE A 95 5.14 7.57 -6.04
N ALA A 96 4.94 7.99 -7.29
CA ALA A 96 3.79 7.57 -8.08
C ALA A 96 3.73 6.04 -8.22
N THR A 97 4.88 5.38 -8.42
CA THR A 97 4.95 3.91 -8.49
C THR A 97 4.55 3.28 -7.15
N SER A 98 5.09 3.78 -6.04
CA SER A 98 4.76 3.25 -4.70
C SER A 98 3.28 3.44 -4.34
N ILE A 99 2.72 4.62 -4.61
CA ILE A 99 1.30 4.92 -4.40
C ILE A 99 0.43 4.06 -5.31
N PHE A 100 0.84 3.84 -6.56
CA PHE A 100 0.07 3.03 -7.49
C PHE A 100 0.02 1.56 -7.08
N VAL A 101 1.14 0.97 -6.66
CA VAL A 101 1.19 -0.43 -6.22
C VAL A 101 0.41 -0.62 -4.92
N VAL A 102 0.66 0.23 -3.93
CA VAL A 102 -0.03 0.17 -2.63
C VAL A 102 -1.52 0.49 -2.81
N GLY A 103 -1.83 1.60 -3.46
CA GLY A 103 -3.19 2.03 -3.73
C GLY A 103 -3.98 1.00 -4.54
N GLY A 104 -3.39 0.40 -5.57
CA GLY A 104 -4.00 -0.69 -6.33
C GLY A 104 -4.36 -1.89 -5.44
N PHE A 105 -3.44 -2.32 -4.58
CA PHE A 105 -3.66 -3.45 -3.68
C PHE A 105 -4.80 -3.17 -2.68
N TYR A 106 -4.77 -2.00 -2.03
CA TYR A 106 -5.79 -1.63 -1.06
C TYR A 106 -7.12 -1.25 -1.71
N LEU A 107 -7.14 -0.74 -2.95
CA LEU A 107 -8.39 -0.56 -3.70
C LEU A 107 -9.03 -1.90 -4.03
N LEU A 108 -8.25 -2.91 -4.45
CA LEU A 108 -8.79 -4.27 -4.68
C LEU A 108 -9.29 -4.91 -3.38
N ALA A 109 -8.57 -4.72 -2.28
CA ALA A 109 -9.02 -5.14 -0.96
C ALA A 109 -10.31 -4.41 -0.52
N ASN A 110 -10.42 -3.11 -0.81
CA ASN A 110 -11.62 -2.32 -0.52
C ASN A 110 -12.81 -2.75 -1.37
N VAL A 111 -12.66 -2.99 -2.67
CA VAL A 111 -13.78 -3.40 -3.53
C VAL A 111 -14.30 -4.77 -3.09
N SER A 112 -13.43 -5.71 -2.73
CA SER A 112 -13.84 -7.02 -2.21
C SER A 112 -14.55 -6.92 -0.84
N ILE A 113 -14.06 -6.09 0.08
CA ILE A 113 -14.64 -5.94 1.42
C ILE A 113 -15.91 -5.08 1.42
N VAL A 114 -15.95 -4.01 0.62
CA VAL A 114 -17.14 -3.16 0.44
C VAL A 114 -18.23 -3.93 -0.32
N ALA A 115 -17.89 -4.72 -1.35
CA ALA A 115 -18.88 -5.56 -2.01
C ALA A 115 -19.41 -6.67 -1.08
N PHE A 116 -18.56 -7.24 -0.23
CA PHE A 116 -18.99 -8.16 0.83
C PHE A 116 -19.93 -7.48 1.84
N ASN A 117 -19.58 -6.28 2.32
CA ASN A 117 -20.41 -5.52 3.27
C ASN A 117 -21.72 -5.02 2.65
N LEU A 118 -21.73 -4.52 1.42
CA LEU A 118 -22.94 -4.11 0.70
C LEU A 118 -23.84 -5.31 0.33
N GLY A 119 -23.24 -6.48 0.07
CA GLY A 119 -23.98 -7.73 -0.14
C GLY A 119 -24.65 -8.27 1.13
N ILE A 120 -24.12 -7.93 2.31
CA ILE A 120 -24.63 -8.36 3.62
C ILE A 120 -25.61 -7.33 4.22
N SER A 121 -25.34 -6.03 4.07
CA SER A 121 -26.21 -4.94 4.50
C SER A 121 -26.75 -4.22 3.27
N GLY A 122 -27.92 -4.63 2.78
CA GLY A 122 -28.59 -3.91 1.71
C GLY A 122 -28.89 -2.47 2.12
N ILE A 123 -28.12 -1.51 1.61
CA ILE A 123 -28.31 -0.05 1.43
C ILE A 123 -28.77 0.78 2.66
N TRP A 124 -29.29 0.17 3.71
CA TRP A 124 -29.86 0.81 4.88
C TRP A 124 -29.09 0.36 6.09
N LEU A 125 -28.06 1.12 6.46
CA LEU A 125 -27.53 1.32 7.81
C LEU A 125 -26.04 1.75 7.73
N PHE A 126 -25.82 3.01 7.34
CA PHE A 126 -24.66 3.78 7.79
C PHE A 126 -24.72 4.13 9.30
N ASN A 127 -25.58 3.44 10.07
CA ASN A 127 -25.98 3.85 11.43
C ASN A 127 -25.29 3.10 12.57
N TYR A 128 -24.29 2.27 12.32
CA TYR A 128 -23.47 1.74 13.41
C TYR A 128 -21.99 1.85 13.04
N LEU A 129 -21.22 2.45 13.94
CA LEU A 129 -19.79 2.79 13.91
C LEU A 129 -18.76 1.77 13.37
N PRO A 130 -18.97 0.43 13.28
CA PRO A 130 -17.99 -0.50 12.70
C PRO A 130 -17.35 -0.08 11.36
N PRO A 131 -18.06 0.26 10.27
CA PRO A 131 -17.48 0.39 8.93
C PRO A 131 -16.43 1.52 8.83
N PHE A 132 -16.55 2.57 9.64
CA PHE A 132 -15.55 3.65 9.67
C PHE A 132 -14.23 3.20 10.30
N SER A 133 -14.28 2.35 11.33
CA SER A 133 -13.07 1.78 11.94
C SER A 133 -12.32 0.83 10.99
N TYR A 134 -13.02 0.02 10.20
CA TYR A 134 -12.42 -0.80 9.14
C TYR A 134 -11.76 0.08 8.08
N PHE A 135 -12.45 1.13 7.63
CA PHE A 135 -11.93 2.05 6.64
C PHE A 135 -10.65 2.73 7.11
N LEU A 136 -10.63 3.23 8.35
CA LEU A 136 -9.44 3.81 8.95
C LEU A 136 -8.30 2.79 9.10
N ALA A 137 -8.60 1.55 9.52
CA ALA A 137 -7.63 0.47 9.60
C ALA A 137 -7.03 0.12 8.23
N MET A 138 -7.80 0.19 7.15
CA MET A 138 -7.26 0.02 5.80
C MET A 138 -6.36 1.17 5.38
N ILE A 139 -6.75 2.41 5.65
CA ILE A 139 -5.89 3.56 5.35
C ILE A 139 -4.59 3.45 6.13
N SER A 140 -4.64 3.11 7.43
CA SER A 140 -3.43 2.97 8.23
C SER A 140 -2.58 1.76 7.81
N GLY A 141 -3.18 0.64 7.43
CA GLY A 141 -2.44 -0.46 6.79
C GLY A 141 -1.76 -0.01 5.48
N GLY A 142 -2.49 0.76 4.66
CA GLY A 142 -1.99 1.33 3.41
C GLY A 142 -0.81 2.28 3.63
N THR A 143 -0.88 3.17 4.61
CA THR A 143 0.23 4.07 4.93
C THR A 143 1.43 3.30 5.46
N VAL A 144 1.24 2.27 6.29
CA VAL A 144 2.33 1.37 6.71
C VAL A 144 2.99 0.69 5.51
N SER A 145 2.22 0.09 4.61
CA SER A 145 2.81 -0.52 3.41
C SER A 145 3.59 0.47 2.55
N LEU A 146 3.08 1.70 2.43
CA LEU A 146 3.75 2.77 1.71
C LEU A 146 5.07 3.16 2.38
N THR A 147 5.14 3.21 3.72
CA THR A 147 6.40 3.44 4.43
C THR A 147 7.44 2.37 4.10
N TYR A 148 7.10 1.09 4.12
CA TYR A 148 8.03 0.02 3.78
C TYR A 148 8.50 0.10 2.33
N CYS A 149 7.60 0.41 1.40
CA CYS A 149 7.95 0.61 -0.01
C CYS A 149 8.87 1.83 -0.24
N LEU A 150 8.68 2.92 0.49
CA LEU A 150 9.58 4.08 0.40
C LEU A 150 10.95 3.78 1.01
N VAL A 151 11.00 3.06 2.13
CA VAL A 151 12.26 2.63 2.74
C VAL A 151 13.03 1.70 1.81
N SER A 152 12.37 0.74 1.16
CA SER A 152 13.04 -0.16 0.21
C SER A 152 13.58 0.61 -1.01
N LEU A 153 12.85 1.58 -1.54
CA LEU A 153 13.33 2.44 -2.63
C LEU A 153 14.53 3.30 -2.20
N LEU A 154 14.49 3.88 -0.99
CA LEU A 154 15.61 4.62 -0.43
C LEU A 154 16.86 3.74 -0.30
N LEU A 155 16.70 2.49 0.14
CA LEU A 155 17.82 1.55 0.23
C LEU A 155 18.37 1.16 -1.15
N VAL A 156 17.53 1.03 -2.17
CA VAL A 156 17.99 0.85 -3.55
C VAL A 156 18.80 2.06 -4.00
N LEU A 157 18.35 3.29 -3.71
CA LEU A 157 19.12 4.50 -4.07
C LEU A 157 20.48 4.58 -3.37
N LEU A 158 20.61 4.01 -2.17
CA LEU A 158 21.88 4.04 -1.42
C LEU A 158 22.83 2.91 -1.81
N THR A 159 22.30 1.72 -2.11
CA THR A 159 23.11 0.50 -2.26
C THR A 159 23.15 -0.04 -3.69
N ASP A 160 22.32 0.50 -4.58
CA ASP A 160 22.09 0.05 -5.96
C ASP A 160 21.74 -1.45 -6.08
N ASN A 161 21.37 -2.09 -4.97
CA ASN A 161 21.06 -3.51 -4.90
C ASN A 161 19.65 -3.76 -4.37
N LYS A 162 18.79 -4.26 -5.26
CA LYS A 162 17.37 -4.56 -4.96
C LYS A 162 17.21 -5.70 -3.96
N THR A 163 18.10 -6.70 -3.98
CA THR A 163 17.98 -7.85 -3.07
C THR A 163 18.34 -7.43 -1.65
N LEU A 164 19.41 -6.67 -1.49
CA LEU A 164 19.80 -6.12 -0.19
C LEU A 164 18.73 -5.17 0.35
N ALA A 165 18.20 -4.28 -0.49
CA ALA A 165 17.09 -3.40 -0.10
C ALA A 165 15.86 -4.18 0.39
N PHE A 166 15.47 -5.25 -0.31
CA PHE A 166 14.39 -6.13 0.13
C PHE A 166 14.70 -6.79 1.48
N VAL A 167 15.88 -7.40 1.63
CA VAL A 167 16.26 -8.13 2.84
C VAL A 167 16.28 -7.19 4.05
N VAL A 168 16.88 -6.00 3.93
CA VAL A 168 16.94 -5.03 5.02
C VAL A 168 15.54 -4.54 5.40
N THR A 169 14.69 -4.18 4.44
CA THR A 169 13.31 -3.78 4.73
C THR A 169 12.50 -4.93 5.34
N PHE A 170 12.73 -6.17 4.91
CA PHE A 170 12.05 -7.34 5.45
C PHE A 170 12.47 -7.63 6.90
N VAL A 171 13.76 -7.56 7.22
CA VAL A 171 14.27 -7.67 8.60
C VAL A 171 13.71 -6.56 9.48
N PHE A 172 13.62 -5.34 8.96
CA PHE A 172 12.98 -4.23 9.66
C PHE A 172 11.50 -4.50 9.95
N ASN A 173 10.75 -5.02 8.96
CA ASN A 173 9.36 -5.43 9.14
C ASN A 173 9.22 -6.56 10.19
N LEU A 174 10.10 -7.57 10.18
CA LEU A 174 10.11 -8.64 11.19
C LEU A 174 10.38 -8.08 12.60
N THR A 175 11.32 -7.15 12.73
CA THR A 175 11.62 -6.48 14.00
C THR A 175 10.38 -5.74 14.53
N MET A 176 9.72 -4.95 13.67
CA MET A 176 8.50 -4.24 14.02
C MET A 176 7.35 -5.19 14.39
N PHE A 177 7.26 -6.35 13.72
CA PHE A 177 6.30 -7.38 14.04
C PHE A 177 6.54 -7.98 15.43
N ILE A 178 7.79 -8.36 15.77
CA ILE A 178 8.14 -8.92 17.07
C ILE A 178 7.84 -7.92 18.19
N LEU A 179 8.22 -6.65 18.00
CA LEU A 179 7.92 -5.58 18.97
C LEU A 179 6.41 -5.38 19.17
N SER A 180 5.61 -5.53 18.10
CA SER A 180 4.16 -5.45 18.18
C SER A 180 3.54 -6.63 18.92
N VAL A 181 4.05 -7.86 18.69
CA VAL A 181 3.60 -9.07 19.39
C VAL A 181 3.90 -8.96 20.90
N ASN A 182 5.09 -8.45 21.25
CA ASN A 182 5.50 -8.22 22.63
C ASN A 182 4.86 -6.97 23.28
N ASN A 183 3.95 -6.30 22.58
CA ASN A 183 3.25 -5.08 23.01
C ASN A 183 4.14 -3.87 23.35
N SER A 184 5.44 -3.91 23.02
CA SER A 184 6.38 -2.81 23.33
C SER A 184 6.27 -1.65 22.35
N PHE A 185 5.96 -1.91 21.08
CA PHE A 185 5.77 -0.88 20.06
C PHE A 185 4.72 -1.30 19.04
N LYS A 186 3.66 -0.49 18.88
CA LYS A 186 2.48 -0.88 18.11
C LYS A 186 2.24 -0.08 16.84
N LEU A 187 2.97 1.02 16.58
CA LEU A 187 2.65 1.95 15.49
C LEU A 187 2.38 1.26 14.14
N PHE A 188 3.32 0.42 13.69
CA PHE A 188 3.26 -0.27 12.38
C PHE A 188 2.24 -1.39 12.29
N TYR A 189 1.70 -1.87 13.41
CA TYR A 189 0.70 -2.96 13.44
C TYR A 189 -0.56 -2.55 14.21
N SER A 190 -0.72 -1.26 14.52
CA SER A 190 -1.83 -0.71 15.30
C SER A 190 -3.16 -0.96 14.59
N PHE A 191 -3.15 -0.88 13.27
CA PHE A 191 -4.28 -1.14 12.37
C PHE A 191 -4.84 -2.57 12.45
N THR A 192 -4.12 -3.50 13.08
CA THR A 192 -4.59 -4.89 13.26
C THR A 192 -5.41 -5.12 14.52
N ASN A 193 -5.56 -4.08 15.35
CA ASN A 193 -6.42 -4.11 16.52
C ASN A 193 -7.64 -3.22 16.29
N MET A 194 -8.75 -3.60 16.89
CA MET A 194 -9.89 -2.70 17.08
C MET A 194 -9.55 -1.69 18.17
N ILE A 195 -8.87 -0.61 17.78
CA ILE A 195 -8.53 0.53 18.63
C ILE A 195 -9.53 1.68 18.43
N SER A 196 -9.53 2.62 19.37
CA SER A 196 -10.39 3.79 19.29
C SER A 196 -10.10 4.62 18.03
N VAL A 197 -11.12 5.29 17.49
CA VAL A 197 -10.99 6.14 16.29
C VAL A 197 -9.93 7.22 16.49
N ILE A 198 -9.91 7.83 17.67
CA ILE A 198 -8.96 8.91 18.03
C ILE A 198 -7.52 8.38 18.03
N GLU A 199 -7.29 7.21 18.62
CA GLU A 199 -5.96 6.58 18.64
C GLU A 199 -5.50 6.20 17.23
N ASN A 200 -6.39 5.67 16.39
CA ASN A 200 -6.05 5.31 15.01
C ASN A 200 -5.72 6.57 14.16
N LEU A 201 -6.45 7.67 14.35
CA LEU A 201 -6.15 8.96 13.71
C LEU A 201 -4.79 9.52 14.16
N ALA A 202 -4.48 9.46 15.46
CA ALA A 202 -3.19 9.89 15.98
C ALA A 202 -2.03 9.06 15.37
N ASN A 203 -2.19 7.73 15.31
CA ASN A 203 -1.21 6.84 14.68
C ASN A 203 -1.04 7.15 13.17
N LEU A 204 -2.14 7.44 12.48
CA LEU A 204 -2.12 7.80 11.06
C LEU A 204 -1.37 9.12 10.81
N LEU A 205 -1.57 10.13 11.66
CA LEU A 205 -0.82 11.39 11.58
C LEU A 205 0.69 11.18 11.78
N LEU A 206 1.07 10.33 12.74
CA LEU A 206 2.48 9.96 12.96
C LEU A 206 3.06 9.25 11.74
N LEU A 207 2.32 8.32 11.13
CA LEU A 207 2.74 7.62 9.90
C LEU A 207 2.88 8.58 8.71
N LEU A 208 1.96 9.54 8.55
CA LEU A 208 2.06 10.56 7.50
C LEU A 208 3.28 11.47 7.70
N ALA A 209 3.58 11.85 8.95
CA ALA A 209 4.79 12.60 9.27
C ALA A 209 6.07 11.82 8.90
N LEU A 210 6.10 10.52 9.19
CA LEU A 210 7.21 9.63 8.79
C LEU A 210 7.35 9.54 7.26
N ILE A 211 6.25 9.41 6.52
CA ILE A 211 6.25 9.43 5.05
C ILE A 211 6.80 10.76 4.52
N GLY A 212 6.37 11.88 5.09
CA GLY A 212 6.88 13.22 4.75
C GLY A 212 8.39 13.35 4.99
N GLY A 213 8.88 12.82 6.11
CA GLY A 213 10.32 12.76 6.41
C GLY A 213 11.10 11.91 5.39
N LEU A 214 10.59 10.72 5.06
CA LEU A 214 11.18 9.85 4.03
C LEU A 214 11.23 10.52 2.67
N PHE A 215 10.18 11.27 2.29
CA PHE A 215 10.15 12.03 1.03
C PHE A 215 11.30 13.04 0.96
N ILE A 216 11.50 13.83 2.02
CA ILE A 216 12.57 14.85 2.08
C ILE A 216 13.94 14.17 1.96
N ILE A 217 14.13 13.02 2.61
CA ILE A 217 15.40 12.27 2.55
C ILE A 217 15.63 11.74 1.13
N ILE A 218 14.62 11.16 0.48
CA ILE A 218 14.72 10.66 -0.90
C ILE A 218 15.06 11.81 -1.85
N GLU A 219 14.38 12.96 -1.75
CA GLU A 219 14.68 14.12 -2.58
C GLU A 219 16.13 14.59 -2.40
N ASN A 220 16.59 14.66 -1.15
CA ASN A 220 17.97 15.06 -0.84
C ASN A 220 19.01 14.09 -1.41
N ILE A 221 18.78 12.78 -1.31
CA ILE A 221 19.68 11.75 -1.87
C ILE A 221 19.71 11.87 -3.39
N VAL A 222 18.55 11.96 -4.05
CA VAL A 222 18.46 12.06 -5.52
C VAL A 222 19.14 13.33 -6.03
N ASN A 223 19.00 14.47 -5.34
CA ASN A 223 19.67 15.70 -5.74
C ASN A 223 21.20 15.58 -5.67
N LYS A 224 21.71 14.91 -4.64
CA LYS A 224 23.16 14.69 -4.42
C LYS A 224 23.76 13.58 -5.29
N LYS A 225 22.98 12.57 -5.68
CA LYS A 225 23.47 11.45 -6.47
C LYS A 225 23.78 11.89 -7.90
N GLU A 226 24.96 11.53 -8.40
CA GLU A 226 25.31 11.63 -9.81
C GLU A 226 24.80 10.37 -10.51
N PHE A 227 23.78 10.52 -11.36
CA PHE A 227 23.32 9.42 -12.22
C PHE A 227 24.11 9.52 -13.53
N LEU A 228 25.12 8.67 -13.69
CA LEU A 228 25.92 8.52 -14.91
C LEU A 228 25.37 7.35 -15.75
#